data_AF-F0YLQ8-F1
#
_entry.id   AF-F0YLQ8-F1
#
_cell.length_a   1.000
_cell.length_b   1.000
_cell.length_c   1.000
_cell.angle_alpha   90.00
_cell.angle_beta   90.00
_cell.angle_gamma   90.00
#
_symmetry.space_group_name_H-M   'P 1'
#
loop_
_entity.id
_entity.type
_entity.pdbx_description
1 polymer ?
#
loop_
_entity_poly.entity_id
_entity_poly.type
_entity_poly.pdbx_seq_one_letter_code
_entity_poly.pdbx_strand_id
1 'polypeptide(L)'
;PVGLVDLCGALEIDPASDVRLLALLWRLGAKQPALILREEWAEGMAAIGCDSLEKLKAYAHISAVFHSPHAMDRRAFRDFFKFVFLFSREGTHRTIEKDIVAALLPIAIGDRSAHTASFLAFLETSSTTRVTLDQWCSFLEFSDTVAPDFEGYEEDGAWPLLLDEYVEQARADKAV
;
A
#
# COMPACT_ATOMS: atom_id res chain seq x y z
N PRO A 1 15.77 -7.90 -12.46
CA PRO A 1 15.13 -6.71 -13.07
C PRO A 1 14.44 -6.97 -14.41
N VAL A 2 15.15 -7.51 -15.43
CA VAL A 2 14.60 -7.72 -16.80
C VAL A 2 13.34 -8.60 -16.80
N GLY A 3 13.37 -9.74 -16.09
CA GLY A 3 12.23 -10.67 -16.09
C GLY A 3 10.93 -10.12 -15.47
N LEU A 4 10.99 -9.18 -14.52
CA LEU A 4 9.78 -8.57 -13.94
C LEU A 4 9.17 -7.55 -14.90
N VAL A 5 10.00 -6.78 -15.60
CA VAL A 5 9.55 -5.83 -16.62
C VAL A 5 8.91 -6.57 -17.79
N ASP A 6 9.52 -7.67 -18.24
CA ASP A 6 8.97 -8.52 -19.30
C ASP A 6 7.62 -9.14 -18.87
N LEU A 7 7.52 -9.58 -17.62
CA LEU A 7 6.26 -10.07 -17.04
C LEU A 7 5.19 -8.97 -17.03
N CYS A 8 5.51 -7.78 -16.55
CA CYS A 8 4.58 -6.64 -16.56
C CYS A 8 4.11 -6.31 -17.98
N GLY A 9 5.02 -6.33 -18.96
CA GLY A 9 4.69 -6.15 -20.37
C GLY A 9 3.71 -7.20 -20.89
N ALA A 10 3.95 -8.48 -20.58
CA ALA A 10 3.05 -9.56 -20.97
C ALA A 10 1.67 -9.46 -20.29
N LEU A 11 1.64 -8.97 -19.05
CA LEU A 11 0.42 -8.78 -18.27
C LEU A 11 -0.30 -7.46 -18.57
N GLU A 12 0.28 -6.55 -19.38
CA GLU A 12 -0.26 -5.20 -19.63
C GLU A 12 -0.49 -4.40 -18.33
N ILE A 13 0.49 -4.48 -17.43
CA ILE A 13 0.52 -3.79 -16.13
C ILE A 13 1.66 -2.78 -16.17
N ASP A 14 1.40 -1.55 -15.74
CA ASP A 14 2.47 -0.55 -15.58
C ASP A 14 3.22 -0.81 -14.27
N PRO A 15 4.51 -1.17 -14.29
CA PRO A 15 5.26 -1.45 -13.07
C PRO A 15 5.42 -0.23 -12.15
N ALA A 16 5.23 0.99 -12.63
CA ALA A 16 5.44 2.21 -11.84
C ALA A 16 4.19 2.70 -11.11
N SER A 17 3.00 2.50 -11.69
CA SER A 17 1.76 3.13 -11.21
C SER A 17 0.66 2.14 -10.85
N ASP A 18 0.82 0.87 -11.20
CA ASP A 18 -0.27 -0.09 -11.14
C ASP A 18 -0.20 -0.98 -9.88
N VAL A 19 -1.21 -0.83 -9.01
CA VAL A 19 -1.35 -1.63 -7.78
C VAL A 19 -1.44 -3.13 -8.07
N ARG A 20 -1.88 -3.52 -9.27
CA ARG A 20 -2.03 -4.92 -9.68
C ARG A 20 -0.70 -5.68 -9.60
N LEU A 21 0.43 -5.01 -9.89
CA LEU A 21 1.75 -5.61 -9.72
C LEU A 21 2.03 -5.93 -8.24
N LEU A 22 1.80 -4.98 -7.34
CA LEU A 22 2.03 -5.16 -5.91
C LEU A 22 1.14 -6.26 -5.34
N ALA A 23 -0.14 -6.28 -5.72
CA ALA A 23 -1.07 -7.31 -5.29
C ALA A 23 -0.71 -8.68 -5.87
N LEU A 24 -0.19 -8.76 -7.11
CA LEU A 24 0.34 -10.01 -7.69
C LEU A 24 1.54 -10.52 -6.89
N LEU A 25 2.51 -9.65 -6.62
CA LEU A 25 3.71 -10.00 -5.85
C LEU A 25 3.36 -10.46 -4.43
N TRP A 26 2.39 -9.81 -3.80
CA TRP A 26 1.84 -10.23 -2.51
C TRP A 26 1.22 -11.64 -2.60
N ARG A 27 0.40 -11.90 -3.62
CA ARG A 27 -0.23 -13.22 -3.83
C ARG A 27 0.78 -14.32 -4.15
N LEU A 28 1.88 -13.98 -4.82
CA LEU A 28 2.98 -14.89 -5.09
C LEU A 28 3.90 -15.08 -3.87
N GLY A 29 3.67 -14.37 -2.76
CA GLY A 29 4.48 -14.48 -1.55
C GLY A 29 5.91 -13.97 -1.72
N ALA A 30 6.13 -13.01 -2.63
CA ALA A 30 7.45 -12.46 -2.91
C ALA A 30 8.05 -11.83 -1.65
N LYS A 31 9.30 -12.18 -1.29
CA LYS A 31 9.93 -11.64 -0.07
C LYS A 31 10.82 -10.44 -0.30
N GLN A 32 11.25 -10.21 -1.54
CA GLN A 32 12.23 -9.17 -1.87
C GLN A 32 11.73 -8.25 -2.99
N PRO A 33 12.03 -6.94 -2.91
CA PRO A 33 11.73 -5.99 -3.98
C PRO A 33 12.36 -6.43 -5.30
N ALA A 34 11.61 -6.29 -6.40
CA ALA A 34 12.07 -6.52 -7.78
C ALA A 34 12.65 -7.91 -8.10
N LEU A 35 12.41 -8.90 -7.23
CA LEU A 35 12.84 -10.30 -7.41
C LEU A 35 11.73 -11.25 -6.96
N ILE A 36 11.49 -12.28 -7.77
CA ILE A 36 10.66 -13.42 -7.38
C ILE A 36 11.55 -14.66 -7.50
N LEU A 37 11.73 -15.39 -6.40
CA LEU A 37 12.46 -16.65 -6.41
C LEU A 37 11.65 -17.73 -7.13
N ARG A 38 12.33 -18.72 -7.71
CA ARG A 38 11.66 -19.81 -8.45
C ARG A 38 10.63 -20.56 -7.59
N GLU A 39 10.95 -20.76 -6.32
CA GLU A 39 10.07 -21.41 -5.33
C GLU A 39 8.83 -20.56 -5.05
N GLU A 40 9.01 -19.26 -4.78
CA GLU A 40 7.92 -18.29 -4.61
C GLU A 40 7.00 -18.26 -5.84
N TRP A 41 7.59 -18.25 -7.04
CA TRP A 41 6.83 -18.30 -8.29
C TRP A 41 6.02 -19.61 -8.41
N ALA A 42 6.65 -20.76 -8.21
CA ALA A 42 5.99 -22.05 -8.37
C ALA A 42 4.86 -22.25 -7.35
N GLU A 43 5.10 -21.93 -6.09
CA GLU A 43 4.11 -22.02 -5.01
C GLU A 43 2.98 -21.00 -5.20
N GLY A 44 3.34 -19.75 -5.51
CA GLY A 44 2.39 -18.67 -5.74
C GLY A 44 1.45 -18.96 -6.91
N MET A 45 2.00 -19.40 -8.05
CA MET A 45 1.22 -19.77 -9.24
C MET A 45 0.27 -20.94 -8.96
N ALA A 46 0.75 -21.96 -8.23
CA ALA A 46 -0.10 -23.07 -7.79
C ALA A 46 -1.23 -22.61 -6.86
N ALA A 47 -0.95 -21.70 -5.92
CA ALA A 47 -1.92 -21.18 -4.97
C ALA A 47 -3.04 -20.36 -5.63
N ILE A 48 -2.73 -19.62 -6.70
CA ILE A 48 -3.72 -18.87 -7.49
C ILE A 48 -4.32 -19.69 -8.64
N GLY A 49 -3.97 -20.98 -8.76
CA GLY A 49 -4.50 -21.87 -9.79
C GLY A 49 -4.08 -21.52 -11.21
N CYS A 50 -2.95 -20.82 -11.38
CA CYS A 50 -2.41 -20.44 -12.68
C CYS A 50 -1.24 -21.35 -13.06
N ASP A 51 -1.27 -21.95 -14.25
CA ASP A 51 -0.20 -22.79 -14.81
C ASP A 51 0.36 -22.24 -16.14
N SER A 52 -0.17 -21.11 -16.62
CA SER A 52 0.25 -20.46 -17.84
C SER A 52 0.20 -18.93 -17.70
N LEU A 53 0.96 -18.24 -18.55
CA LEU A 53 0.96 -16.78 -18.60
C LEU A 53 -0.41 -16.22 -19.02
N GLU A 54 -1.15 -16.94 -19.87
CA GLU A 54 -2.51 -16.56 -20.26
C GLU A 54 -3.47 -16.60 -19.08
N LYS A 55 -3.41 -17.65 -18.25
CA LYS A 55 -4.22 -17.73 -17.03
C LYS A 55 -3.82 -16.65 -16.02
N LEU A 56 -2.53 -16.37 -15.89
CA LEU A 56 -2.04 -15.29 -15.03
C LEU A 56 -2.50 -13.92 -15.51
N LYS A 57 -2.45 -13.66 -16.83
CA LYS A 57 -2.99 -12.43 -17.42
C LYS A 57 -4.49 -12.33 -17.16
N ALA A 58 -5.25 -13.37 -17.45
CA ALA A 58 -6.69 -13.41 -17.16
C ALA A 58 -6.96 -13.16 -15.66
N TYR A 59 -6.20 -13.78 -14.77
CA TYR A 59 -6.33 -13.60 -13.33
C TYR A 59 -6.03 -12.15 -12.90
N ALA A 60 -4.94 -11.56 -13.40
CA ALA A 60 -4.56 -10.18 -13.10
C ALA A 60 -5.57 -9.15 -13.63
N HIS A 61 -6.26 -9.44 -14.74
CA HIS A 61 -7.26 -8.55 -15.36
C HIS A 61 -8.71 -8.78 -14.86
N ILE A 62 -9.06 -10.00 -14.45
CA ILE A 62 -10.45 -10.35 -14.06
C ILE A 62 -10.65 -10.25 -12.55
N SER A 63 -9.62 -10.53 -11.75
CA SER A 63 -9.79 -10.56 -10.30
C SER A 63 -9.93 -9.14 -9.75
N ALA A 64 -11.11 -8.87 -9.19
CA ALA A 64 -11.44 -7.60 -8.52
C ALA A 64 -10.48 -7.29 -7.36
N VAL A 65 -9.84 -8.32 -6.78
CA VAL A 65 -8.81 -8.21 -5.74
C VAL A 65 -7.61 -7.37 -6.18
N PHE A 66 -7.30 -7.34 -7.49
CA PHE A 66 -6.21 -6.52 -8.02
C PHE A 66 -6.65 -5.11 -8.41
N HIS A 67 -7.95 -4.89 -8.64
CA HIS A 67 -8.47 -3.62 -9.15
C HIS A 67 -9.16 -2.76 -8.08
N SER A 68 -9.57 -3.38 -6.97
CA SER A 68 -10.18 -2.67 -5.85
C SER A 68 -9.70 -3.26 -4.52
N PRO A 69 -9.01 -2.44 -3.70
CA PRO A 69 -8.74 -2.71 -2.28
C PRO A 69 -9.96 -3.20 -1.48
N HIS A 70 -11.19 -2.88 -1.90
CA HIS A 70 -12.43 -3.31 -1.26
C HIS A 70 -12.80 -4.78 -1.51
N ALA A 71 -12.23 -5.41 -2.55
CA ALA A 71 -12.45 -6.82 -2.82
C ALA A 71 -11.67 -7.76 -1.89
N MET A 72 -10.70 -7.21 -1.13
CA MET A 72 -10.02 -7.92 -0.05
C MET A 72 -10.81 -7.78 1.25
N ASP A 73 -10.96 -8.89 1.98
CA ASP A 73 -11.44 -8.81 3.36
C ASP A 73 -10.48 -7.96 4.22
N ARG A 74 -10.96 -7.48 5.38
CA ARG A 74 -10.19 -6.59 6.26
C ARG A 74 -8.82 -7.18 6.66
N ARG A 75 -8.76 -8.50 6.89
CA ARG A 75 -7.55 -9.16 7.38
C ARG A 75 -6.53 -9.31 6.25
N ALA A 76 -6.99 -9.75 5.08
CA ALA A 76 -6.22 -9.82 3.85
C ALA A 76 -5.69 -8.44 3.43
N PHE A 77 -6.51 -7.40 3.51
CA PHE A 77 -6.10 -6.05 3.15
C PHE A 77 -5.05 -5.48 4.11
N ARG A 78 -5.21 -5.66 5.42
CA ARG A 78 -4.18 -5.26 6.40
C ARG A 78 -2.83 -5.94 6.13
N ASP A 79 -2.86 -7.22 5.75
CA ASP A 79 -1.65 -7.97 5.39
C ASP A 79 -1.02 -7.46 4.08
N PHE A 80 -1.83 -7.23 3.03
CA PHE A 80 -1.39 -6.62 1.79
C PHE A 80 -0.79 -5.22 2.00
N PHE A 81 -1.47 -4.36 2.76
CA PHE A 81 -1.02 -3.00 3.01
C PHE A 81 0.30 -2.98 3.79
N LYS A 82 0.46 -3.89 4.77
CA LYS A 82 1.74 -4.13 5.44
C LYS A 82 2.80 -4.61 4.46
N PHE A 83 2.46 -5.56 3.59
CA PHE A 83 3.36 -6.08 2.56
C PHE A 83 3.90 -4.97 1.67
N VAL A 84 3.06 -4.04 1.19
CA VAL A 84 3.53 -2.91 0.34
C VAL A 84 4.63 -2.12 1.05
N PHE A 85 4.47 -1.80 2.33
CA PHE A 85 5.53 -1.14 3.10
C PHE A 85 6.80 -2.01 3.22
N LEU A 86 6.65 -3.30 3.55
CA LEU A 86 7.80 -4.20 3.66
C LEU A 86 8.55 -4.32 2.32
N PHE A 87 7.81 -4.31 1.22
CA PHE A 87 8.31 -4.49 -0.13
C PHE A 87 8.97 -3.22 -0.70
N SER A 88 8.61 -2.04 -0.18
CA SER A 88 9.15 -0.76 -0.64
C SER A 88 10.29 -0.22 0.22
N ARG A 89 10.71 -0.94 1.26
CA ARG A 89 11.92 -0.59 2.02
C ARG A 89 13.17 -0.94 1.22
N GLU A 90 14.19 -0.10 1.35
CA GLU A 90 15.53 -0.43 0.85
C GLU A 90 16.34 -1.15 1.94
N GLY A 91 16.86 -2.34 1.61
CA GLY A 91 17.76 -3.10 2.48
C GLY A 91 17.16 -3.44 3.86
N THR A 92 17.92 -3.15 4.92
CA THR A 92 17.53 -3.45 6.32
C THR A 92 16.79 -2.30 7.00
N HIS A 93 16.45 -1.24 6.26
CA HIS A 93 15.85 -0.05 6.83
C HIS A 93 14.45 -0.37 7.38
N ARG A 94 14.14 0.16 8.56
CA ARG A 94 12.82 0.00 9.21
C ARG A 94 11.81 1.09 8.80
N THR A 95 12.18 1.90 7.81
CA THR A 95 11.47 3.12 7.40
C THR A 95 11.53 3.32 5.90
N ILE A 96 10.54 4.00 5.34
CA ILE A 96 10.49 4.43 3.95
C ILE A 96 10.56 5.96 3.89
N GLU A 97 11.14 6.51 2.84
CA GLU A 97 11.24 7.96 2.64
C GLU A 97 9.88 8.57 2.31
N LYS A 98 9.66 9.81 2.74
CA LYS A 98 8.39 10.52 2.55
C LYS A 98 7.93 10.52 1.09
N ASP A 99 8.82 10.76 0.15
CA ASP A 99 8.48 10.84 -1.28
C ASP A 99 7.98 9.50 -1.82
N ILE A 100 8.57 8.39 -1.34
CA ILE A 100 8.12 7.04 -1.68
C ILE A 100 6.74 6.78 -1.05
N VAL A 101 6.51 7.21 0.19
CA VAL A 101 5.19 7.11 0.83
C VAL A 101 4.14 7.90 0.05
N ALA A 102 4.48 9.11 -0.40
CA ALA A 102 3.57 9.96 -1.15
C ALA A 102 3.15 9.32 -2.50
N ALA A 103 4.07 8.64 -3.17
CA ALA A 103 3.77 7.89 -4.39
C ALA A 103 2.98 6.60 -4.12
N LEU A 104 3.32 5.84 -3.08
CA LEU A 104 2.76 4.52 -2.83
C LEU A 104 1.41 4.53 -2.12
N LEU A 105 1.19 5.47 -1.20
CA LEU A 105 0.01 5.46 -0.35
C LEU A 105 -1.30 5.49 -1.16
N PRO A 106 -1.49 6.39 -2.15
CA PRO A 106 -2.69 6.39 -2.99
C PRO A 106 -2.91 5.07 -3.74
N ILE A 107 -1.83 4.47 -4.21
CA ILE A 107 -1.84 3.23 -4.99
C ILE A 107 -2.26 2.06 -4.08
N ALA A 108 -1.68 1.99 -2.88
CA ALA A 108 -1.90 0.88 -1.95
C ALA A 108 -3.26 0.93 -1.26
N ILE A 109 -3.72 2.13 -0.86
CA ILE A 109 -4.97 2.29 -0.12
C ILE A 109 -6.20 2.45 -1.02
N GLY A 110 -6.01 3.00 -2.23
CA GLY A 110 -7.08 3.30 -3.17
C GLY A 110 -8.13 4.24 -2.57
N ASP A 111 -9.40 3.93 -2.81
CA ASP A 111 -10.57 4.68 -2.37
C ASP A 111 -11.02 4.36 -0.92
N ARG A 112 -10.29 3.50 -0.21
CA ARG A 112 -10.63 3.10 1.17
C ARG A 112 -10.45 4.21 2.21
N SER A 113 -9.70 5.25 1.89
CA SER A 113 -9.41 6.34 2.83
C SER A 113 -9.80 7.69 2.28
N ALA A 114 -10.71 8.34 3.00
CA ALA A 114 -11.06 9.74 2.78
C ALA A 114 -9.96 10.72 3.26
N HIS A 115 -8.97 10.23 4.01
CA HIS A 115 -7.88 11.04 4.58
C HIS A 115 -6.68 11.15 3.64
N THR A 116 -6.54 10.27 2.64
CA THR A 116 -5.35 10.19 1.78
C THR A 116 -4.92 11.55 1.22
N ALA A 117 -5.83 12.31 0.62
CA ALA A 117 -5.48 13.60 0.00
C ALA A 117 -4.99 14.63 1.02
N SER A 118 -5.68 14.79 2.15
CA SER A 118 -5.31 15.76 3.18
C SER A 118 -4.07 15.34 3.95
N PHE A 119 -3.88 14.04 4.17
CA PHE A 119 -2.67 13.50 4.81
C PHE A 119 -1.43 13.71 3.93
N LEU A 120 -1.54 13.54 2.61
CA LEU A 120 -0.43 13.81 1.69
C LEU A 120 -0.07 15.29 1.66
N ALA A 121 -1.06 16.19 1.62
CA ALA A 121 -0.82 17.63 1.72
C ALA A 121 -0.12 18.01 3.03
N PHE A 122 -0.50 17.39 4.16
CA PHE A 122 0.21 17.52 5.42
C PHE A 122 1.65 16.99 5.33
N LEU A 123 1.86 15.80 4.76
CA LEU A 123 3.20 15.23 4.65
C LEU A 123 4.15 16.18 3.89
N GLU A 124 3.69 16.82 2.82
CA GLU A 124 4.48 17.79 2.04
C GLU A 124 5.06 18.91 2.91
N THR A 125 4.25 19.48 3.81
CA THR A 125 4.65 20.59 4.70
C THR A 125 5.28 20.13 6.02
N SER A 126 5.07 18.87 6.40
CA SER A 126 5.61 18.31 7.64
C SER A 126 7.14 18.22 7.63
N SER A 127 7.74 18.29 8.83
CA SER A 127 9.17 18.05 9.04
C SER A 127 9.58 16.57 8.89
N THR A 128 8.60 15.68 8.75
CA THR A 128 8.82 14.24 8.61
C THR A 128 9.52 13.93 7.28
N THR A 129 10.63 13.20 7.37
CA THR A 129 11.42 12.76 6.22
C THR A 129 11.28 11.27 5.93
N ARG A 130 10.90 10.47 6.95
CA ARG A 130 10.76 9.01 6.85
C ARG A 130 9.56 8.54 7.67
N VAL A 131 8.89 7.50 7.18
CA VAL A 131 7.73 6.87 7.82
C VAL A 131 8.09 5.45 8.24
N THR A 132 7.70 5.08 9.45
CA THR A 132 7.87 3.74 10.02
C THR A 132 6.73 2.80 9.64
N LEU A 133 6.94 1.49 9.83
CA LEU A 133 5.87 0.51 9.59
C LEU A 133 4.65 0.74 10.48
N ASP A 134 4.90 1.17 11.72
CA ASP A 134 3.85 1.48 12.70
C ASP A 134 2.98 2.63 12.21
N GLN A 135 3.58 3.79 11.90
CA GLN A 135 2.87 4.95 11.33
C GLN A 135 2.08 4.60 10.06
N TRP A 136 2.67 3.80 9.15
CA TRP A 136 1.98 3.33 7.96
C TRP A 136 0.74 2.50 8.31
N CYS A 137 0.89 1.48 9.15
CA CYS A 137 -0.25 0.64 9.56
C CYS A 137 -1.30 1.41 10.37
N SER A 138 -0.88 2.36 11.22
CA SER A 138 -1.79 3.22 11.97
C SER A 138 -2.59 4.14 11.06
N PHE A 139 -2.04 4.61 9.93
CA PHE A 139 -2.82 5.39 8.96
C PHE A 139 -4.00 4.61 8.36
N LEU A 140 -3.83 3.30 8.11
CA LEU A 140 -4.94 2.45 7.68
C LEU A 140 -6.00 2.31 8.78
N GLU A 141 -5.57 2.09 10.01
CA GLU A 141 -6.50 2.00 11.15
C GLU A 141 -7.24 3.31 11.39
N PHE A 142 -6.54 4.43 11.32
CA PHE A 142 -7.10 5.77 11.38
C PHE A 142 -8.15 5.96 10.28
N SER A 143 -7.83 5.58 9.04
CA SER A 143 -8.77 5.68 7.92
C SER A 143 -10.02 4.82 8.07
N ASP A 144 -9.93 3.70 8.80
CA ASP A 144 -11.05 2.80 9.07
C ASP A 144 -11.91 3.24 10.28
N THR A 145 -11.39 4.09 11.17
CA THR A 145 -11.99 4.37 12.50
C THR A 145 -12.31 5.83 12.77
N VAL A 146 -11.63 6.75 12.10
CA VAL A 146 -11.80 8.20 12.24
C VAL A 146 -12.53 8.73 11.02
N ALA A 147 -13.53 9.59 11.24
CA ALA A 147 -14.30 10.20 10.17
C ALA A 147 -13.52 11.33 9.47
N PRO A 148 -13.90 11.74 8.24
CA PRO A 148 -13.20 12.80 7.48
C PRO A 148 -13.17 14.18 8.16
N ASP A 149 -14.05 14.43 9.12
CA ASP A 149 -14.11 15.61 9.97
C ASP A 149 -13.39 15.43 11.32
N PHE A 150 -12.69 14.30 11.48
CA PHE A 150 -11.98 13.87 12.67
C PHE A 150 -12.88 13.49 13.85
N GLU A 151 -14.17 13.23 13.62
CA GLU A 151 -15.01 12.56 14.60
C GLU A 151 -14.45 11.15 14.89
N GLY A 152 -14.34 10.81 16.18
CA GLY A 152 -13.74 9.54 16.63
C GLY A 152 -12.22 9.59 16.89
N TYR A 153 -11.55 10.71 16.62
CA TYR A 153 -10.16 10.90 17.04
C TYR A 153 -10.07 11.29 18.53
N GLU A 154 -9.21 10.59 19.27
CA GLU A 154 -8.93 10.82 20.70
C GLU A 154 -7.51 11.40 20.85
N GLU A 155 -7.39 12.60 21.43
CA GLU A 155 -6.11 13.32 21.59
C GLU A 155 -5.14 12.63 22.56
N ASP A 156 -5.65 11.87 23.53
CA ASP A 156 -4.88 11.03 24.45
C ASP A 156 -4.81 9.55 24.01
N GLY A 157 -5.19 9.28 22.75
CA GLY A 157 -5.11 7.97 22.14
C GLY A 157 -3.67 7.49 21.92
N ALA A 158 -3.52 6.21 21.58
CA ALA A 158 -2.22 5.60 21.26
C ALA A 158 -1.78 5.84 19.80
N TRP A 159 -2.19 6.95 19.21
CA TRP A 159 -1.82 7.29 17.83
C TRP A 159 -0.34 7.70 17.76
N PRO A 160 0.36 7.40 16.65
CA PRO A 160 1.70 7.93 16.44
C PRO A 160 1.65 9.45 16.27
N LEU A 161 2.66 10.15 16.81
CA LEU A 161 2.78 11.62 16.73
C LEU A 161 2.53 12.20 15.32
N LEU A 162 2.92 11.47 14.27
CA LEU A 162 2.69 11.89 12.89
C LEU A 162 1.20 12.08 12.54
N LEU A 163 0.33 11.23 13.09
CA LEU A 163 -1.12 11.33 12.90
C LEU A 163 -1.72 12.43 13.78
N ASP A 164 -1.18 12.62 14.98
CA ASP A 164 -1.61 13.71 15.87
C ASP A 164 -1.32 15.07 15.22
N GLU A 165 -0.09 15.27 14.73
CA GLU A 165 0.34 16.46 13.99
C GLU A 165 -0.52 16.67 12.72
N TYR A 166 -0.88 15.59 12.03
CA TYR A 166 -1.79 15.66 10.87
C TYR A 166 -3.17 16.20 11.26
N VAL A 167 -3.77 15.70 12.34
CA VAL A 167 -5.08 16.15 12.80
C VAL A 167 -5.04 17.61 13.24
N GLU A 168 -4.00 18.00 13.98
CA GLU A 168 -3.79 19.39 14.41
C GLU A 168 -3.72 20.35 13.22
N GLN A 169 -2.88 20.05 12.22
CA GLN A 169 -2.74 20.87 11.01
C GLN A 169 -4.04 20.92 10.22
N ALA A 170 -4.68 19.77 9.99
CA ALA A 170 -5.90 19.70 9.20
C ALA A 170 -7.09 20.42 9.86
N ARG A 171 -7.15 20.46 11.20
CA ARG A 171 -8.14 21.27 11.93
C ARG A 171 -7.82 22.77 11.81
N ALA A 172 -6.55 23.17 11.87
CA ALA A 172 -6.15 24.55 11.68
C ALA A 172 -6.47 25.08 10.28
N ASP A 173 -6.22 24.28 9.23
CA ASP A 173 -6.50 24.65 7.84
C ASP A 173 -8.01 24.82 7.55
N LYS A 174 -8.89 24.08 8.25
CA LYS A 174 -10.35 24.23 8.13
C LYS A 174 -10.90 25.45 8.87
N ALA A 175 -10.14 26.04 9.80
CA ALA A 175 -10.56 27.19 10.59
C ALA A 175 -10.27 28.55 9.92
N VAL A 176 -9.56 28.53 8.78
CA VAL A 176 -9.18 29.69 7.96
C VAL A 176 -10.11 29.83 6.76
#